data_AF-A0A846MBM5-F1
#
_entry.id   AF-A0A846MBM5-F1
#
_cell.length_a   1.000
_cell.length_b   1.000
_cell.length_c   1.000
_cell.angle_alpha   90.00
_cell.angle_beta   90.00
_cell.angle_gamma   90.00
#
_symmetry.space_group_name_H-M   'P 1'
#
loop_
_entity.id
_entity.type
_entity.pdbx_description
1 polymer ?
#
loop_
_entity_poly.entity_id
_entity_poly.type
_entity_poly.pdbx_seq_one_letter_code
_entity_poly.pdbx_strand_id
1 'polypeptide(L)'
;MHKSGEEPNELRQWIELLCNDPLASLLDETIFRVEVLETEEDYIIEAELCHCQKEHIVVLRESRSLSIQIQKNGGTEKQRTVLLPFSLADKCISAHFSAPILEIRISKSARQNDAQPQVNTVIDINE
;
A
#
# COMPACT_ATOMS: atom_id res chain seq x y z
N MET A 1 29.65 23.61 11.33
CA MET A 1 29.25 22.19 11.48
C MET A 1 27.80 22.18 11.92
N HIS A 2 26.86 22.16 10.99
CA HIS A 2 25.45 21.94 11.30
C HIS A 2 25.21 20.44 11.31
N LYS A 3 24.77 19.90 12.46
CA LYS A 3 24.27 18.53 12.55
C LYS A 3 22.92 18.49 11.84
N SER A 4 22.88 18.08 10.57
CA SER A 4 21.65 17.61 9.96
C SER A 4 21.39 16.22 10.54
N GLY A 5 20.46 16.13 11.49
CA GLY A 5 19.92 14.84 11.90
C GLY A 5 19.20 14.26 10.70
N GLU A 6 19.81 13.25 10.08
CA GLU A 6 19.19 12.46 9.02
C GLU A 6 18.08 11.63 9.68
N GLU A 7 16.84 12.13 9.64
CA GLU A 7 15.68 11.25 9.76
C GLU A 7 15.86 10.15 8.70
N PRO A 8 15.85 8.85 9.08
CA PRO A 8 16.04 7.79 8.11
C PRO A 8 14.94 7.87 7.07
N ASN A 9 15.32 8.07 5.80
CA ASN A 9 14.39 8.13 4.66
C ASN A 9 13.37 6.99 4.79
N GLU A 10 12.08 7.31 4.85
CA GLU A 10 10.98 6.36 5.06
C GLU A 10 11.01 5.22 4.01
N LEU A 11 11.44 5.50 2.77
CA LEU A 11 11.67 4.47 1.75
C LEU A 11 12.77 3.47 2.17
N ARG A 12 13.86 3.93 2.79
CA ARG A 12 14.92 3.03 3.28
C ARG A 12 14.39 2.09 4.35
N GLN A 13 13.57 2.60 5.27
CA GLN A 13 12.92 1.77 6.29
C GLN A 13 11.99 0.74 5.64
N TRP A 14 11.30 1.13 4.56
CA TRP A 14 10.48 0.21 3.78
C TRP A 14 11.29 -0.89 3.09
N ILE A 15 12.40 -0.53 2.45
CA ILE A 15 13.31 -1.50 1.83
C ILE A 15 13.86 -2.45 2.90
N GLU A 16 14.23 -1.95 4.08
CA GLU A 16 14.68 -2.80 5.18
C GLU A 16 13.60 -3.78 5.64
N LEU A 17 12.34 -3.35 5.75
CA LEU A 17 11.23 -4.24 6.08
C LEU A 17 11.03 -5.33 5.01
N LEU A 18 11.07 -4.95 3.73
CA LEU A 18 10.88 -5.86 2.60
C LEU A 18 12.04 -6.87 2.47
N CYS A 19 13.29 -6.41 2.53
CA CYS A 19 14.47 -7.27 2.39
C CYS A 19 14.65 -8.22 3.57
N ASN A 20 14.11 -7.89 4.74
CA ASN A 20 14.17 -8.75 5.92
C ASN A 20 12.99 -9.74 6.00
N ASP A 21 12.02 -9.68 5.08
CA ASP A 21 10.94 -10.68 5.02
C ASP A 21 11.43 -11.92 4.26
N PRO A 22 11.68 -13.06 4.93
CA PRO A 22 12.18 -14.27 4.29
C PRO A 22 11.14 -14.93 3.37
N LEU A 23 9.88 -14.50 3.42
CA LEU A 23 8.80 -15.05 2.62
C LEU A 23 8.45 -14.18 1.41
N ALA A 24 9.05 -13.00 1.25
CA ALA A 24 8.69 -12.04 0.20
C ALA A 24 8.69 -12.66 -1.21
N SER A 25 9.76 -13.38 -1.57
CA SER A 25 9.89 -14.04 -2.88
C SER A 25 8.87 -15.17 -3.08
N LEU A 26 8.66 -16.01 -2.07
CA LEU A 26 7.66 -17.07 -2.11
C LEU A 26 6.26 -16.49 -2.30
N LEU A 27 5.95 -15.41 -1.59
CA LEU A 27 4.65 -14.74 -1.69
C LEU A 27 4.47 -14.05 -3.05
N ASP A 28 5.54 -13.54 -3.68
CA ASP A 28 5.48 -12.89 -5.00
C ASP A 28 5.08 -13.93 -6.05
N GLU A 29 5.66 -15.12 -5.97
CA GLU A 29 5.38 -16.24 -6.87
C GLU A 29 4.02 -16.89 -6.62
N THR A 30 3.59 -16.99 -5.36
CA THR A 30 2.39 -17.77 -4.98
C THR A 30 1.12 -16.95 -4.85
N ILE A 31 1.21 -15.66 -4.53
CA ILE A 31 0.05 -14.78 -4.31
C ILE A 31 -0.05 -13.77 -5.46
N PHE A 32 0.77 -12.72 -5.40
CA PHE A 32 1.01 -11.73 -6.45
C PHE A 32 2.17 -10.83 -6.02
N ARG A 33 2.83 -10.22 -6.99
CA ARG A 33 3.96 -9.32 -6.79
C ARG A 33 3.49 -7.95 -6.30
N VAL A 34 4.22 -7.40 -5.34
CA VAL A 34 4.01 -6.03 -4.84
C VAL A 34 5.32 -5.26 -4.92
N GLU A 35 5.26 -4.07 -5.50
CA GLU A 35 6.37 -3.13 -5.58
C GLU A 35 6.05 -1.84 -4.82
N VAL A 36 7.10 -1.16 -4.39
CA VAL A 36 7.02 0.07 -3.63
C VAL A 36 7.96 1.08 -4.26
N LEU A 37 7.42 2.23 -4.61
CA LEU A 37 8.13 3.34 -5.22
C LEU A 37 7.93 4.61 -4.40
N GLU A 38 8.87 5.54 -4.55
CA GLU A 38 8.82 6.86 -3.93
C GLU A 38 8.98 7.91 -5.03
N THR A 39 8.09 8.90 -5.05
CA THR A 39 8.24 10.13 -5.82
C THR A 39 8.48 11.30 -4.88
N GLU A 40 8.59 12.53 -5.39
CA GLU A 40 8.68 13.71 -4.52
C GLU A 40 7.41 13.89 -3.68
N GLU A 41 6.23 13.61 -4.26
CA GLU A 41 4.93 13.94 -3.68
C GLU A 41 4.25 12.75 -2.99
N ASP A 42 4.53 11.53 -3.47
CA ASP A 42 3.79 10.32 -3.09
C ASP A 42 4.72 9.15 -2.77
N TYR A 43 4.21 8.25 -1.92
CA TYR A 43 4.57 6.84 -1.93
C TYR A 43 3.60 6.09 -2.82
N ILE A 44 4.10 5.17 -3.64
CA ILE A 44 3.30 4.40 -4.58
C ILE A 44 3.51 2.92 -4.28
N ILE A 45 2.40 2.19 -4.11
CA ILE A 45 2.40 0.73 -4.01
C ILE A 45 1.75 0.21 -5.29
N GLU A 46 2.46 -0.62 -6.03
CA GLU A 46 1.95 -1.30 -7.22
C GLU A 46 1.77 -2.79 -6.92
N ALA A 47 0.63 -3.34 -7.30
CA ALA A 47 0.38 -4.78 -7.23
C ALA A 47 -0.01 -5.33 -8.62
N GLU A 48 0.65 -6.41 -9.03
CA GLU A 48 0.40 -7.08 -10.30
C GLU A 48 -0.67 -8.17 -10.14
N LEU A 49 -1.92 -7.83 -10.49
CA LEU A 49 -3.11 -8.66 -10.25
C LEU A 49 -3.61 -9.30 -11.55
N CYS A 50 -2.80 -10.20 -12.11
CA CYS A 50 -3.11 -10.90 -13.37
C CYS A 50 -4.46 -11.62 -13.34
N HIS A 51 -5.24 -11.45 -14.42
CA HIS A 51 -6.56 -12.06 -14.61
C HIS A 51 -7.58 -11.74 -13.49
N CYS A 52 -7.39 -10.61 -12.80
CA CYS A 52 -8.34 -10.10 -11.82
C CYS A 52 -9.30 -9.08 -12.45
N GLN A 53 -10.53 -9.02 -11.95
CA GLN A 53 -11.50 -7.96 -12.25
C GLN A 53 -11.58 -7.04 -11.03
N LYS A 54 -11.84 -5.75 -11.25
CA LYS A 54 -11.86 -4.74 -10.19
C LYS A 54 -12.80 -5.09 -9.05
N GLU A 55 -13.96 -5.66 -9.35
CA GLU A 55 -15.01 -5.97 -8.38
C GLU A 55 -14.57 -7.04 -7.36
N HIS A 56 -13.53 -7.79 -7.69
CA HIS A 56 -12.92 -8.78 -6.80
C HIS A 56 -11.81 -8.19 -5.93
N ILE A 57 -11.41 -6.94 -6.15
CA ILE A 57 -10.28 -6.32 -5.44
C ILE A 57 -10.82 -5.49 -4.29
N VAL A 58 -10.31 -5.76 -3.09
CA VAL A 58 -10.60 -4.95 -1.91
C VAL A 58 -9.29 -4.44 -1.34
N VAL A 59 -9.20 -3.12 -1.16
CA VAL A 59 -8.06 -2.47 -0.49
C VAL A 59 -8.52 -2.01 0.88
N LEU A 60 -7.87 -2.51 1.92
CA LEU A 60 -8.15 -2.17 3.31
C LEU A 60 -7.03 -1.33 3.88
N ARG A 61 -7.39 -0.23 4.52
CA ARG A 61 -6.47 0.66 5.23
C ARG A 61 -6.54 0.46 6.73
N GLU A 62 -5.39 0.22 7.34
CA GLU A 62 -5.21 0.28 8.79
C GLU A 62 -4.29 1.45 9.17
N SER A 63 -3.90 1.55 10.45
CA SER A 63 -3.08 2.67 10.93
C SER A 63 -1.69 2.75 10.31
N ARG A 64 -1.06 1.60 10.05
CA ARG A 64 0.29 1.46 9.47
C ARG A 64 0.38 0.28 8.49
N SER A 65 -0.75 -0.12 7.90
CA SER A 65 -0.79 -1.20 6.93
C SER A 65 -1.80 -0.91 5.83
N LEU A 66 -1.53 -1.45 4.64
CA LEU A 66 -2.50 -1.61 3.56
C LEU A 66 -2.61 -3.09 3.22
N SER A 67 -3.83 -3.63 3.21
CA SER A 67 -4.08 -5.00 2.78
C SER A 67 -4.82 -5.01 1.44
N ILE A 68 -4.27 -5.71 0.46
CA ILE A 68 -4.87 -5.95 -0.85
C ILE A 68 -5.42 -7.37 -0.82
N GLN A 69 -6.73 -7.51 -1.00
CA GLN A 69 -7.45 -8.78 -1.01
C GLN A 69 -8.06 -9.02 -2.38
N ILE A 70 -7.93 -10.26 -2.86
CA ILE A 70 -8.73 -10.77 -3.98
C ILE A 70 -9.83 -11.64 -3.40
N GLN A 71 -11.07 -11.22 -3.57
CA GLN A 71 -12.26 -11.90 -3.08
C GLN A 71 -13.01 -12.58 -4.22
N LYS A 72 -13.30 -13.88 -4.06
CA LYS A 72 -14.11 -14.67 -5.00
C LYS A 72 -15.01 -15.62 -4.21
N ASN A 73 -16.17 -15.94 -4.78
CA ASN A 73 -17.13 -16.90 -4.20
C ASN A 73 -17.49 -16.60 -2.72
N GLY A 74 -17.51 -15.33 -2.32
CA GLY A 74 -17.86 -14.91 -0.96
C GLY A 74 -16.74 -15.02 0.07
N GLY A 75 -15.49 -15.25 -0.34
CA GLY A 75 -14.34 -15.29 0.57
C GLY A 75 -13.06 -14.70 -0.03
N THR A 76 -12.07 -14.46 0.83
CA THR A 76 -10.74 -14.01 0.43
C THR A 76 -9.94 -15.19 -0.15
N GLU A 77 -9.66 -15.14 -1.45
CA GLU A 77 -8.85 -16.15 -2.16
C GLU A 77 -7.35 -15.88 -1.94
N LYS A 78 -6.95 -14.62 -2.06
CA LYS A 78 -5.57 -14.15 -1.93
C LYS A 78 -5.51 -12.87 -1.11
N GLN A 79 -4.47 -12.70 -0.31
CA GLN A 79 -4.22 -11.47 0.43
C GLN A 79 -2.73 -11.17 0.54
N ARG A 80 -2.38 -9.91 0.36
CA ARG A 80 -1.08 -9.34 0.74
C ARG A 80 -1.29 -8.14 1.65
N THR A 81 -0.47 -8.04 2.68
CA THR A 81 -0.45 -6.87 3.57
C THR A 81 0.91 -6.21 3.46
N VAL A 82 0.92 -4.91 3.14
CA VAL A 82 2.10 -4.06 3.11
C VAL A 82 2.15 -3.30 4.43
N LEU A 83 3.22 -3.50 5.21
CA LEU A 83 3.48 -2.75 6.43
C LEU A 83 4.17 -1.42 6.10
N LEU A 84 3.78 -0.35 6.77
CA LEU A 84 4.31 1.00 6.56
C LEU A 84 5.13 1.48 7.77
N PRO A 85 6.28 2.14 7.53
CA PRO A 85 7.10 2.73 8.60
C PRO A 85 6.46 3.99 9.20
N PHE A 86 5.43 4.54 8.56
CA PHE A 86 4.70 5.72 8.99
C PHE A 86 3.21 5.45 9.18
N SER A 87 2.55 6.38 9.89
CA SER A 87 1.10 6.36 10.08
C SER A 87 0.37 6.81 8.80
N LEU A 88 -0.73 6.14 8.47
CA LEU A 88 -1.64 6.55 7.42
C LEU A 88 -2.70 7.54 7.90
N ALA A 89 -2.84 7.77 9.21
CA ALA A 89 -3.97 8.47 9.83
C ALA A 89 -4.32 9.81 9.15
N ASP A 90 -3.32 10.60 8.78
CA ASP A 90 -3.44 11.93 8.18
C ASP A 90 -3.10 11.96 6.67
N LYS A 91 -2.86 10.80 6.06
CA LYS A 91 -2.50 10.70 4.64
C LYS A 91 -3.74 10.63 3.75
N CYS A 92 -3.65 11.32 2.61
CA CYS A 92 -4.57 11.11 1.49
C CYS A 92 -4.13 9.85 0.74
N ILE A 93 -5.07 8.94 0.47
CA ILE A 93 -4.81 7.69 -0.25
C ILE A 93 -5.81 7.57 -1.40
N SER A 94 -5.32 7.26 -2.58
CA SER A 94 -6.14 6.92 -3.75
C SER A 94 -5.69 5.57 -4.31
N ALA A 95 -6.64 4.83 -4.87
CA ALA A 95 -6.37 3.58 -5.58
C ALA A 95 -6.96 3.67 -6.99
N HIS A 96 -6.20 3.17 -7.97
CA HIS A 96 -6.62 3.09 -9.36
C HIS A 96 -6.21 1.74 -9.92
N PHE A 97 -7.15 1.04 -10.56
CA PHE A 97 -6.89 -0.24 -11.18
C PHE A 97 -6.97 -0.13 -12.70
N SER A 98 -5.83 -0.29 -13.35
CA SER A 98 -5.71 -0.41 -14.79
C SER A 98 -5.05 -1.76 -15.08
N ALA A 99 -5.89 -2.75 -15.39
CA ALA A 99 -5.47 -4.14 -15.45
C ALA A 99 -4.19 -4.32 -16.30
N PRO A 100 -3.18 -5.05 -15.80
CA PRO A 100 -3.21 -5.88 -14.59
C PRO A 100 -2.76 -5.15 -13.30
N ILE A 101 -2.49 -3.84 -13.34
CA ILE A 101 -1.84 -3.12 -12.25
C ILE A 101 -2.86 -2.39 -11.37
N LEU A 102 -2.80 -2.67 -10.07
CA LEU A 102 -3.39 -1.82 -9.04
C LEU A 102 -2.32 -0.87 -8.52
N GLU A 103 -2.52 0.43 -8.74
CA GLU A 103 -1.69 1.49 -8.20
C GLU A 103 -2.39 2.10 -6.98
N ILE A 104 -1.71 2.14 -5.83
CA ILE A 104 -2.17 2.82 -4.63
C ILE A 104 -1.19 3.95 -4.32
N ARG A 105 -1.66 5.19 -4.37
CA ARG A 105 -0.86 6.38 -4.07
C ARG A 105 -1.18 6.87 -2.67
N ILE A 106 -0.14 7.18 -1.90
CA ILE A 106 -0.21 7.72 -0.56
C ILE A 106 0.54 9.05 -0.57
N SER A 107 -0.18 10.16 -0.39
CA SER A 107 0.46 11.47 -0.39
C SER A 107 1.38 11.63 0.81
N LYS A 108 2.58 12.18 0.58
CA LYS A 108 3.50 12.56 1.67
C LYS A 108 2.98 13.76 2.44
N SER A 109 2.26 14.65 1.76
CA SER A 109 1.61 15.81 2.37
C SER A 109 0.46 15.36 3.27
N ALA A 110 0.33 16.00 4.42
CA ALA A 110 -0.81 15.79 5.30
C ALA A 110 -2.09 16.30 4.62
N ARG A 111 -3.22 15.63 4.87
CA ARG A 111 -4.54 16.15 4.49
C ARG A 111 -4.75 17.52 5.12
N GLN A 112 -4.93 18.54 4.29
CA GLN A 112 -5.40 19.85 4.74
C GLN A 112 -6.88 19.73 5.08
N ASN A 113 -7.16 19.46 6.36
CA ASN A 113 -8.45 19.70 7.03
C ASN A 113 -9.69 19.01 6.40
N ASP A 114 -10.00 17.79 6.86
CA ASP A 114 -11.39 17.37 7.12
C ASP A 114 -11.39 16.03 7.88
N ALA A 115 -12.17 15.98 8.95
CA ALA A 115 -12.28 14.83 9.84
C ALA A 115 -12.96 13.64 9.12
N GLN A 116 -12.22 12.57 8.88
CA GLN A 116 -12.78 11.23 8.62
C GLN A 116 -12.42 10.27 9.76
N PRO A 117 -13.23 9.22 9.98
CA PRO A 117 -13.06 8.34 11.14
C PRO A 117 -11.67 7.71 11.17
N GLN A 118 -11.13 7.67 12.38
CA GLN A 118 -9.96 6.88 12.70
C GLN A 118 -10.30 5.38 12.57
N VAL A 119 -9.44 4.67 11.84
CA VAL A 119 -9.24 3.20 11.84
C VAL A 119 -10.18 2.38 10.93
N ASN A 120 -9.55 1.54 10.09
CA ASN A 120 -10.10 0.44 9.28
C ASN A 120 -11.18 0.83 8.27
N THR A 121 -10.74 1.33 7.11
CA THR A 121 -11.65 1.73 6.01
C THR A 121 -11.28 0.99 4.72
N VAL A 122 -12.31 0.62 3.95
CA VAL A 122 -12.14 0.17 2.56
C VAL A 122 -11.80 1.39 1.70
N ILE A 123 -10.77 1.29 0.87
CA ILE A 123 -10.40 2.33 -0.09
C ILE A 123 -11.14 2.06 -1.41
N ASP A 124 -11.87 3.07 -1.89
CA ASP A 124 -12.51 3.01 -3.20
C ASP A 124 -11.47 2.96 -4.31
N ILE A 125 -11.67 2.04 -5.25
CA ILE A 125 -10.79 1.83 -6.40
C ILE A 125 -11.41 2.53 -7.60
N ASN A 126 -10.63 3.38 -8.27
CA ASN A 126 -11.03 4.03 -9.52
C ASN A 126 -10.63 3.18 -10.74
N GLU A 127 -11.31 3.39 -11.87
CA GLU A 127 -10.94 2.88 -13.21
C GLU A 127 -10.45 3.99 -14.11
#